data_AF-A0A1E8FNI0-F1
#
_entry.id   AF-A0A1E8FNI0-F1
#
_cell.length_a   1.000
_cell.length_b   1.000
_cell.length_c   1.000
_cell.angle_alpha   90.00
_cell.angle_beta   90.00
_cell.angle_gamma   90.00
#
_symmetry.space_group_name_H-M   'P 1'
#
loop_
_entity.id
_entity.type
_entity.pdbx_description
1 polymer ?
#
loop_
_entity_poly.entity_id
_entity_poly.type
_entity_poly.pdbx_seq_one_letter_code
_entity_poly.pdbx_strand_id
1 'polypeptide(L)'
;MSRVTSMLPPPHLSQPPPRPLNVSCQERCGTLKGMIVSRPGGLPAAKGSGLLFALATLACIAGIAASYYFFVHTTTGQYIDESALVEAVEIHGPAGKATTRFLDLLPGISLAIAAVVVLFVTLARRRWKAAGITVASCAVANFATQMLKDWFPDRPFTGVQTLELNSLPSGHTTLAASAAAAVFLVVSPRWRPLAGFLGGTFAVAAGVSTLINQWHRPADVVAAFLVTGAVMLPAGWLVMRSGNRWNVWDGHGEHWASSRLWLGLSVLAGLLSAAVAVYSLIRIAPAGLGIPGAAQEESTTNYFWAGVSLIVITGYLGTVAATWLFGHAARRRS
;
A
#
# COMPACT_ATOMS: atom_id res chain seq x y z
N MET A 1 52.51 7.62 -90.76
CA MET A 1 52.80 8.82 -89.95
C MET A 1 52.56 8.44 -88.48
N SER A 2 53.49 7.76 -87.79
CA SER A 2 54.66 8.32 -87.07
C SER A 2 54.30 9.50 -86.17
N ARG A 3 54.15 9.27 -84.85
CA ARG A 3 55.10 9.74 -83.84
C ARG A 3 54.79 9.19 -82.45
N VAL A 4 55.76 8.44 -81.96
CA VAL A 4 56.03 8.11 -80.56
C VAL A 4 56.50 9.40 -79.87
N THR A 5 55.98 9.67 -78.67
CA THR A 5 56.62 10.63 -77.75
C THR A 5 56.81 9.97 -76.39
N SER A 6 58.02 10.16 -75.91
CA SER A 6 58.73 9.44 -74.87
C SER A 6 58.27 9.72 -73.44
N MET A 7 58.49 8.71 -72.60
CA MET A 7 58.49 8.72 -71.14
C MET A 7 59.32 9.87 -70.53
N LEU A 8 58.82 10.40 -69.42
CA LEU A 8 59.58 11.10 -68.39
C LEU A 8 59.09 10.56 -67.03
N PRO A 9 59.95 9.94 -66.20
CA PRO A 9 59.56 9.51 -64.86
C PRO A 9 59.56 10.70 -63.88
N PRO A 10 58.64 10.72 -62.88
CA PRO A 10 58.65 11.74 -61.83
C PRO A 10 59.82 11.52 -60.85
N PRO A 11 60.28 12.60 -60.17
CA PRO A 11 61.48 12.58 -59.34
C PRO A 11 61.30 11.76 -58.05
N HIS A 12 62.38 11.08 -57.67
CA HIS A 12 62.56 10.35 -56.42
C HIS A 12 62.28 11.25 -55.20
N LEU A 13 61.14 11.01 -54.53
CA LEU A 13 60.95 11.43 -53.14
C LEU A 13 61.68 10.43 -52.24
N SER A 14 62.74 10.92 -51.61
CA SER A 14 63.50 10.22 -50.59
C SER A 14 62.59 9.79 -49.43
N GLN A 15 62.55 8.48 -49.18
CA GLN A 15 61.90 7.93 -47.99
C GLN A 15 62.73 8.29 -46.74
N PRO A 16 62.10 8.73 -45.63
CA PRO A 16 62.82 8.87 -44.37
C PRO A 16 63.23 7.49 -43.82
N PRO A 17 64.37 7.39 -43.10
CA PRO A 17 64.89 6.12 -42.63
C PRO A 17 63.97 5.45 -41.60
N PRO A 18 63.95 4.11 -41.51
CA PRO A 18 63.16 3.40 -40.51
C PRO A 18 63.67 3.73 -39.10
N ARG A 19 62.76 4.13 -38.22
CA ARG A 19 63.05 4.27 -36.78
C ARG A 19 63.45 2.90 -36.21
N PRO A 20 64.50 2.81 -35.38
CA PRO A 20 64.80 1.57 -34.69
C PRO A 20 63.67 1.24 -33.70
N LEU A 21 63.02 0.10 -33.90
CA LEU A 21 62.22 -0.57 -32.89
C LEU A 21 63.16 -1.12 -31.82
N ASN A 22 63.51 -0.28 -30.84
CA ASN A 22 64.08 -0.76 -29.58
C ASN A 22 62.98 -1.49 -28.81
N VAL A 23 62.88 -2.80 -29.04
CA VAL A 23 62.15 -3.72 -28.17
C VAL A 23 63.01 -3.96 -26.95
N SER A 24 62.94 -3.03 -25.99
CA SER A 24 63.31 -3.33 -24.60
C SER A 24 62.25 -4.28 -24.03
N CYS A 25 62.54 -5.58 -24.13
CA CYS A 25 61.76 -6.65 -23.52
C CYS A 25 62.18 -6.82 -22.04
N GLN A 26 62.15 -5.76 -21.20
CA GLN A 26 62.45 -5.94 -19.77
C GLN A 26 61.93 -4.86 -18.80
N GLU A 27 60.78 -4.22 -19.06
CA GLU A 27 60.17 -3.32 -18.05
C GLU A 27 58.64 -3.47 -17.88
N ARG A 28 58.03 -4.52 -18.43
CA ARG A 28 56.57 -4.72 -18.28
C ARG A 28 56.16 -6.05 -17.66
N CYS A 29 57.00 -6.59 -16.76
CA CYS A 29 56.63 -7.67 -15.84
C CYS A 29 56.20 -7.09 -14.48
N GLY A 30 55.24 -6.15 -14.50
CA GLY A 30 54.90 -5.38 -13.31
C GLY A 30 53.58 -4.62 -13.36
N THR A 31 52.56 -5.08 -14.11
CA THR A 31 51.20 -4.52 -13.97
C THR A 31 50.08 -5.44 -14.45
N LEU A 32 50.19 -6.75 -14.22
CA LEU A 32 49.04 -7.68 -14.26
C LEU A 32 48.39 -7.77 -12.87
N LYS A 33 48.17 -6.62 -12.24
CA LYS A 33 47.43 -6.50 -10.98
C LYS A 33 46.36 -5.44 -11.21
N GLY A 34 45.16 -5.87 -11.60
CA GLY A 34 43.98 -5.02 -11.58
C GLY A 34 43.34 -4.67 -12.93
N MET A 35 43.16 -5.63 -13.84
CA MET A 35 41.91 -5.64 -14.63
C MET A 35 40.95 -6.63 -13.99
N ILE A 36 40.50 -6.28 -12.78
CA ILE A 36 39.20 -6.75 -12.32
C ILE A 36 38.24 -6.14 -13.32
N VAL A 37 37.66 -6.98 -14.18
CA VAL A 37 36.41 -6.64 -14.86
C VAL A 37 35.46 -6.24 -13.74
N SER A 38 35.26 -4.93 -13.58
CA SER A 38 34.29 -4.36 -12.67
C SER A 38 32.95 -4.94 -13.10
N ARG A 39 32.51 -6.02 -12.45
CA ARG A 39 31.11 -6.44 -12.48
C ARG A 39 30.30 -5.15 -12.28
N PRO A 40 29.32 -4.82 -13.12
CA PRO A 40 28.53 -3.62 -12.92
C PRO A 40 28.06 -3.63 -11.48
N GLY A 41 28.55 -2.66 -10.69
CA GLY A 41 28.38 -2.64 -9.24
C GLY A 41 26.91 -2.92 -8.96
N GLY A 42 26.65 -4.01 -8.24
CA GLY A 42 25.30 -4.30 -7.79
C GLY A 42 24.84 -3.07 -7.02
N LEU A 43 23.72 -2.48 -7.44
CA LEU A 43 23.07 -1.39 -6.71
C LEU A 43 23.07 -1.75 -5.22
N PRO A 44 23.43 -0.82 -4.32
CA PRO A 44 23.52 -1.12 -2.89
C PRO A 44 22.27 -1.84 -2.40
N ALA A 45 22.47 -2.88 -1.59
CA ALA A 45 21.39 -3.70 -1.07
C ALA A 45 20.32 -2.80 -0.42
N ALA A 46 19.05 -3.17 -0.59
CA ALA A 46 17.96 -2.46 0.08
C ALA A 46 18.28 -2.38 1.58
N LYS A 47 18.08 -1.21 2.19
CA LYS A 47 18.26 -1.01 3.64
C LYS A 47 17.59 -2.16 4.40
N GLY A 48 18.20 -2.62 5.50
CA GLY A 48 17.71 -3.68 6.39
C GLY A 48 16.35 -3.36 7.02
N SER A 49 15.31 -3.30 6.20
CA SER A 49 13.96 -2.84 6.52
C SER A 49 13.09 -3.95 7.11
N GLY A 50 13.62 -5.17 7.25
CA GLY A 50 12.87 -6.30 7.80
C GLY A 50 12.31 -6.02 9.19
N LEU A 51 13.07 -5.31 10.03
CA LEU A 51 12.58 -4.89 11.34
C LEU A 51 11.37 -3.95 11.23
N LEU A 52 11.39 -2.97 10.31
CA LEU A 52 10.26 -2.05 10.14
C LEU A 52 9.00 -2.76 9.64
N PHE A 53 9.14 -3.72 8.71
CA PHE A 53 8.01 -4.54 8.26
C PHE A 53 7.48 -5.43 9.38
N ALA A 54 8.36 -6.01 10.20
CA ALA A 54 7.96 -6.80 11.37
C ALA A 54 7.23 -5.94 12.41
N LEU A 55 7.76 -4.76 12.75
CA LEU A 55 7.12 -3.82 13.67
C LEU A 55 5.76 -3.34 13.14
N ALA A 56 5.64 -3.02 11.85
CA ALA A 56 4.38 -2.65 11.24
C ALA A 56 3.35 -3.80 11.27
N THR A 57 3.81 -5.04 11.03
CA THR A 57 2.97 -6.25 11.13
C THR A 57 2.49 -6.47 12.57
N LEU A 58 3.40 -6.35 13.54
CA LEU A 58 3.07 -6.46 14.97
C LEU A 58 2.12 -5.35 15.40
N ALA A 59 2.27 -4.13 14.89
CA ALA A 59 1.34 -3.03 15.14
C ALA A 59 -0.06 -3.34 14.57
N CYS A 60 -0.16 -3.97 13.40
CA CYS A 60 -1.44 -4.44 12.87
C CYS A 60 -2.07 -5.51 13.77
N ILE A 61 -1.30 -6.51 14.21
CA ILE A 61 -1.77 -7.57 15.12
C ILE A 61 -2.23 -6.99 16.46
N ALA A 62 -1.43 -6.11 17.06
CA ALA A 62 -1.77 -5.42 18.29
C ALA A 62 -3.02 -4.55 18.11
N GLY A 63 -3.17 -3.89 16.96
CA GLY A 63 -4.36 -3.13 16.61
C GLY A 63 -5.62 -4.00 16.51
N ILE A 64 -5.53 -5.21 15.94
CA ILE A 64 -6.65 -6.17 15.91
C ILE A 64 -7.04 -6.54 17.33
N ALA A 65 -6.07 -6.92 18.17
CA ALA A 65 -6.31 -7.30 19.55
C ALA A 65 -6.92 -6.14 20.37
N ALA A 66 -6.40 -4.91 20.18
CA ALA A 66 -6.92 -3.72 20.84
C ALA A 66 -8.34 -3.37 20.37
N SER A 67 -8.62 -3.47 19.06
CA SER A 67 -9.95 -3.24 18.50
C SER A 67 -10.95 -4.27 19.04
N TYR A 68 -10.56 -5.55 19.06
CA TYR A 68 -11.37 -6.62 19.62
C TYR A 68 -11.65 -6.38 21.11
N TYR A 69 -10.61 -6.14 21.92
CA TYR A 69 -10.80 -5.89 23.34
C TYR A 69 -11.71 -4.69 23.60
N PHE A 70 -11.45 -3.55 22.96
CA PHE A 70 -12.22 -2.33 23.20
C PHE A 70 -13.67 -2.44 22.70
N PHE A 71 -13.88 -2.80 21.43
CA PHE A 71 -15.22 -2.78 20.81
C PHE A 71 -16.08 -4.02 21.12
N VAL A 72 -15.48 -5.10 21.64
CA VAL A 72 -16.19 -6.35 21.99
C VAL A 72 -16.33 -6.52 23.50
N HIS A 73 -15.34 -6.13 24.32
CA HIS A 73 -15.38 -6.42 25.76
C HIS A 73 -15.75 -5.22 26.64
N THR A 74 -15.85 -4.01 26.09
CA THR A 74 -16.21 -2.82 26.88
C THR A 74 -17.58 -2.30 26.49
N THR A 75 -18.40 -1.93 27.49
CA THR A 75 -19.72 -1.32 27.27
C THR A 75 -19.62 -0.04 26.44
N THR A 76 -18.63 0.81 26.73
CA THR A 76 -18.40 2.06 25.98
C THR A 76 -18.07 1.81 24.52
N GLY A 77 -17.17 0.85 24.23
CA GLY A 77 -16.83 0.49 22.86
C GLY A 77 -18.01 -0.12 22.12
N GLN A 78 -18.74 -1.04 22.74
CA GLN A 78 -19.94 -1.62 22.13
C GLN A 78 -21.00 -0.55 21.82
N TYR A 79 -21.23 0.39 22.74
CA TYR A 79 -22.20 1.46 22.57
C TYR A 79 -21.82 2.41 21.44
N ILE A 80 -20.57 2.87 21.37
CA ILE A 80 -20.11 3.74 20.27
C ILE A 80 -20.29 3.08 18.91
N ASP A 81 -19.90 1.80 18.81
CA ASP A 81 -19.88 1.05 17.55
C ASP A 81 -21.30 0.66 17.09
N GLU A 82 -22.19 0.33 18.03
CA GLU A 82 -23.61 0.05 17.73
C GLU A 82 -24.37 1.34 17.39
N SER A 83 -24.17 2.43 18.15
CA SER A 83 -24.80 3.72 17.87
C SER A 83 -24.41 4.23 16.49
N ALA A 84 -23.15 4.06 16.08
CA ALA A 84 -22.71 4.42 14.73
C ALA A 84 -23.45 3.62 13.63
N LEU A 85 -23.78 2.36 13.89
CA LEU A 85 -24.52 1.50 12.97
C LEU A 85 -26.02 1.86 12.94
N VAL A 86 -26.61 2.17 14.10
CA VAL A 86 -28.02 2.55 14.21
C VAL A 86 -28.27 3.92 13.56
N GLU A 87 -27.41 4.91 13.81
CA GLU A 87 -27.52 6.24 13.21
C GLU A 87 -27.35 6.21 11.68
N ALA A 88 -26.76 5.17 11.10
CA ALA A 88 -26.64 5.02 9.65
C ALA A 88 -28.01 4.97 8.93
N VAL A 89 -29.08 4.53 9.60
CA VAL A 89 -30.47 4.52 9.08
C VAL A 89 -30.91 5.91 8.62
N GLU A 90 -30.50 6.95 9.34
CA GLU A 90 -30.93 8.32 9.02
C GLU A 90 -30.37 8.80 7.67
N ILE A 91 -29.27 8.20 7.22
CA ILE A 91 -28.52 8.59 6.02
C ILE A 91 -28.82 7.67 4.82
N HIS A 92 -29.59 6.61 5.03
CA HIS A 92 -29.86 5.50 4.08
C HIS A 92 -30.64 5.85 2.79
N GLY A 93 -30.89 7.13 2.49
CA GLY A 93 -31.67 7.61 1.33
C GLY A 93 -31.08 7.26 -0.07
N PRO A 94 -30.99 8.19 -1.04
CA PRO A 94 -30.39 7.91 -2.35
C PRO A 94 -28.94 7.38 -2.25
N ALA A 95 -28.21 7.81 -1.23
CA ALA A 95 -26.87 7.32 -0.90
C ALA A 95 -26.88 5.81 -0.59
N GLY A 96 -27.83 5.32 0.20
CA GLY A 96 -27.95 3.90 0.55
C GLY A 96 -28.05 3.02 -0.70
N LYS A 97 -28.94 3.35 -1.65
CA LYS A 97 -29.10 2.59 -2.90
C LYS A 97 -27.83 2.54 -3.76
N ALA A 98 -27.10 3.65 -3.85
CA ALA A 98 -25.84 3.69 -4.59
C ALA A 98 -24.79 2.79 -3.94
N THR A 99 -24.72 2.83 -2.62
CA THR A 99 -23.82 2.04 -1.80
C THR A 99 -24.14 0.54 -1.88
N THR A 100 -25.42 0.14 -1.83
CA THR A 100 -25.82 -1.27 -2.01
C THR A 100 -25.36 -1.80 -3.36
N ARG A 101 -25.65 -1.06 -4.45
CA ARG A 101 -25.20 -1.43 -5.80
C ARG A 101 -23.68 -1.54 -5.89
N PHE A 102 -22.96 -0.64 -5.23
CA PHE A 102 -21.51 -0.69 -5.19
C PHE A 102 -21.01 -1.94 -4.47
N LEU A 103 -21.62 -2.31 -3.33
CA LEU A 103 -21.27 -3.54 -2.60
C LEU A 103 -21.58 -4.81 -3.39
N ASP A 104 -22.73 -4.88 -4.07
CA ASP A 104 -23.07 -6.03 -4.92
C ASP A 104 -22.04 -6.24 -6.04
N LEU A 105 -21.51 -5.15 -6.57
CA LEU A 105 -20.47 -5.18 -7.60
C LEU A 105 -19.05 -5.32 -7.03
N LEU A 106 -18.86 -5.10 -5.72
CA LEU A 106 -17.55 -5.01 -5.09
C LEU A 106 -16.70 -6.26 -5.28
N PRO A 107 -17.21 -7.50 -5.11
CA PRO A 107 -16.40 -8.70 -5.36
C PRO A 107 -15.96 -8.80 -6.82
N GLY A 108 -16.87 -8.53 -7.75
CA GLY A 108 -16.60 -8.53 -9.18
C GLY A 108 -15.55 -7.49 -9.59
N ILE A 109 -15.71 -6.25 -9.12
CA ILE A 109 -14.76 -5.14 -9.38
C ILE A 109 -13.40 -5.45 -8.76
N SER A 110 -13.37 -5.91 -7.50
CA SER A 110 -12.12 -6.23 -6.79
C SER A 110 -11.35 -7.35 -7.50
N LEU A 111 -12.05 -8.43 -7.88
CA LEU A 111 -11.46 -9.54 -8.61
C LEU A 111 -11.00 -9.13 -10.01
N ALA A 112 -11.81 -8.37 -10.74
CA ALA A 112 -11.46 -7.90 -12.07
C ALA A 112 -10.22 -7.00 -12.05
N ILE A 113 -10.16 -6.01 -11.15
CA ILE A 113 -9.00 -5.11 -11.01
C ILE A 113 -7.76 -5.91 -10.62
N ALA A 114 -7.86 -6.76 -9.60
CA ALA A 114 -6.73 -7.58 -9.14
C ALA A 114 -6.25 -8.51 -10.25
N ALA A 115 -7.16 -9.22 -10.92
CA ALA A 115 -6.83 -10.13 -12.01
C ALA A 115 -6.16 -9.41 -13.18
N VAL A 116 -6.74 -8.30 -13.66
CA VAL A 116 -6.19 -7.53 -14.78
C VAL A 116 -4.80 -7.01 -14.45
N VAL A 117 -4.61 -6.36 -13.29
CA VAL A 117 -3.32 -5.77 -12.93
C VAL A 117 -2.27 -6.85 -12.65
N VAL A 118 -2.62 -7.88 -11.88
CA VAL A 118 -1.68 -8.96 -11.55
C VAL A 118 -1.31 -9.71 -12.83
N LEU A 119 -2.27 -10.08 -13.67
CA LEU A 119 -2.00 -10.76 -14.94
C LEU A 119 -1.16 -9.89 -15.87
N PHE A 120 -1.54 -8.63 -16.06
CA PHE A 120 -0.80 -7.70 -16.91
C PHE A 120 0.65 -7.55 -16.45
N VAL A 121 0.89 -7.31 -15.15
CA VAL A 121 2.27 -7.17 -14.64
C VAL A 121 3.02 -8.50 -14.69
N THR A 122 2.36 -9.62 -14.40
CA THR A 122 2.98 -10.95 -14.46
C THR A 122 3.44 -11.27 -15.87
N LEU A 123 2.58 -11.06 -16.87
CA LEU A 123 2.87 -11.31 -18.28
C LEU A 123 3.88 -10.31 -18.84
N ALA A 124 3.64 -9.01 -18.65
CA ALA A 124 4.49 -7.96 -19.21
C ALA A 124 5.88 -7.92 -18.58
N ARG A 125 6.02 -8.34 -17.32
CA ARG A 125 7.29 -8.23 -16.56
C ARG A 125 7.88 -9.58 -16.14
N ARG A 126 7.24 -10.71 -16.48
CA ARG A 126 7.64 -12.09 -16.17
C ARG A 126 7.92 -12.32 -14.66
N ARG A 127 7.18 -11.64 -13.78
CA ARG A 127 7.37 -11.70 -12.31
C ARG A 127 6.47 -12.73 -11.61
N TRP A 128 6.47 -13.96 -12.10
CA TRP A 128 5.63 -15.06 -11.60
C TRP A 128 5.72 -15.27 -10.08
N LYS A 129 6.92 -15.18 -9.50
CA LYS A 129 7.12 -15.33 -8.05
C LYS A 129 6.42 -14.23 -7.24
N ALA A 130 6.56 -12.97 -7.67
CA ALA A 130 5.95 -11.84 -6.96
C ALA A 130 4.42 -11.89 -7.05
N ALA A 131 3.90 -12.23 -8.23
CA ALA A 131 2.48 -12.42 -8.44
C ALA A 131 1.91 -13.56 -7.59
N GLY A 132 2.60 -14.70 -7.56
CA GLY A 132 2.21 -15.85 -6.73
C GLY A 132 2.16 -15.51 -5.24
N ILE A 133 3.19 -14.82 -4.71
CA ILE A 133 3.20 -14.35 -3.31
C ILE A 133 2.00 -13.44 -3.06
N THR A 134 1.78 -12.44 -3.93
CA THR A 134 0.68 -11.48 -3.75
C THR A 134 -0.69 -12.16 -3.78
N VAL A 135 -0.96 -13.02 -4.76
CA VAL A 135 -2.25 -13.74 -4.87
C VAL A 135 -2.46 -14.68 -3.69
N ALA A 136 -1.43 -15.42 -3.30
CA ALA A 136 -1.49 -16.29 -2.13
C ALA A 136 -1.80 -15.49 -0.85
N SER A 137 -1.16 -14.32 -0.68
CA SER A 137 -1.42 -13.46 0.48
C SER A 137 -2.82 -12.85 0.48
N CYS A 138 -3.41 -12.54 -0.67
CA CYS A 138 -4.83 -12.17 -0.74
C CYS A 138 -5.73 -13.31 -0.26
N ALA A 139 -5.48 -14.54 -0.73
CA ALA A 139 -6.24 -15.71 -0.29
C ALA A 139 -6.09 -15.92 1.22
N VAL A 140 -4.87 -15.82 1.76
CA VAL A 140 -4.59 -15.92 3.20
C VAL A 140 -5.31 -14.83 3.99
N ALA A 141 -5.33 -13.57 3.53
CA ALA A 141 -6.03 -12.49 4.23
C ALA A 141 -7.54 -12.75 4.31
N ASN A 142 -8.16 -13.17 3.20
CA ASN A 142 -9.59 -13.49 3.17
C ASN A 142 -9.92 -14.74 3.99
N PHE A 143 -9.08 -15.77 3.92
CA PHE A 143 -9.23 -16.97 4.74
C PHE A 143 -9.07 -16.66 6.23
N ALA A 144 -8.07 -15.84 6.61
CA ALA A 144 -7.90 -15.38 7.98
C ALA A 144 -9.12 -14.60 8.48
N THR A 145 -9.72 -13.75 7.64
CA THR A 145 -10.98 -13.07 7.99
C THR A 145 -12.10 -14.06 8.30
N GLN A 146 -12.25 -15.14 7.53
CA GLN A 146 -13.27 -16.15 7.85
C GLN A 146 -12.93 -16.93 9.12
N MET A 147 -11.67 -17.35 9.29
CA MET A 147 -11.24 -18.05 10.51
C MET A 147 -11.42 -17.22 11.78
N LEU A 148 -11.19 -15.90 11.71
CA LEU A 148 -11.39 -15.01 12.86
C LEU A 148 -12.87 -14.94 13.26
N LYS A 149 -13.81 -15.02 12.31
CA LYS A 149 -15.23 -15.09 12.63
C LYS A 149 -15.58 -16.39 13.35
N ASP A 150 -15.01 -17.50 12.89
CA ASP A 150 -15.24 -18.82 13.49
C ASP A 150 -14.62 -18.95 14.89
N TRP A 151 -13.52 -18.25 15.17
CA TRP A 151 -12.82 -18.29 16.47
C TRP A 151 -13.35 -17.33 17.52
N PHE A 152 -14.00 -16.25 17.11
CA PHE A 152 -14.58 -15.26 18.02
C PHE A 152 -16.12 -15.19 17.87
N PRO A 153 -16.88 -16.28 17.89
CA PRO A 153 -18.33 -16.22 17.67
C PRO A 153 -19.07 -15.48 18.80
N ASP A 154 -18.54 -15.54 20.03
CA ASP A 154 -19.20 -15.01 21.23
C ASP A 154 -18.86 -13.54 21.49
N ARG A 155 -19.84 -12.65 21.26
CA ARG A 155 -19.81 -11.27 21.76
C ARG A 155 -20.52 -11.24 23.12
N PRO A 156 -19.81 -11.02 24.25
CA PRO A 156 -20.44 -11.00 25.57
C PRO A 156 -21.42 -9.84 25.68
N PHE A 157 -22.58 -10.11 26.28
CA PHE A 157 -23.59 -9.08 26.53
C PHE A 157 -23.12 -8.15 27.66
N THR A 158 -22.73 -6.93 27.31
CA THR A 158 -22.27 -5.91 28.28
C THR A 158 -23.31 -4.83 28.56
N GLY A 159 -24.60 -5.14 28.35
CA GLY A 159 -25.71 -4.20 28.56
C GLY A 159 -26.12 -3.36 27.34
N VAL A 160 -25.54 -3.60 26.16
CA VAL A 160 -25.92 -2.96 24.89
C VAL A 160 -26.66 -3.98 24.04
N GLN A 161 -27.86 -3.64 23.55
CA GLN A 161 -28.57 -4.50 22.60
C GLN A 161 -27.85 -4.45 21.26
N THR A 162 -27.46 -5.61 20.75
CA THR A 162 -26.72 -5.74 19.49
C THR A 162 -27.62 -6.36 18.44
N LEU A 163 -27.68 -5.76 17.25
CA LEU A 163 -28.54 -6.26 16.17
C LEU A 163 -28.14 -7.67 15.66
N GLU A 164 -26.87 -8.05 15.78
CA GLU A 164 -26.34 -9.36 15.39
C GLU A 164 -25.20 -9.84 16.31
N LEU A 165 -24.91 -11.16 16.23
CA LEU A 165 -23.72 -11.83 16.79
C LEU A 165 -22.41 -11.24 16.22
N ASN A 166 -21.23 -11.72 16.66
CA ASN A 166 -19.96 -11.13 16.25
C ASN A 166 -19.73 -11.18 14.73
N SER A 167 -19.59 -10.02 14.11
CA SER A 167 -19.36 -9.81 12.66
C SER A 167 -17.90 -9.45 12.32
N LEU A 168 -17.04 -9.29 13.33
CA LEU A 168 -15.62 -8.96 13.17
C LEU A 168 -14.85 -10.11 12.51
N PRO A 169 -14.02 -9.87 11.47
CA PRO A 169 -13.88 -8.67 10.65
C PRO A 169 -14.74 -8.68 9.37
N SER A 170 -14.95 -7.52 8.75
CA SER A 170 -15.73 -7.40 7.49
C SER A 170 -15.06 -8.09 6.30
N GLY A 171 -15.73 -9.09 5.72
CA GLY A 171 -15.25 -9.85 4.55
C GLY A 171 -15.18 -9.01 3.27
N HIS A 172 -16.21 -8.20 3.01
CA HIS A 172 -16.26 -7.29 1.85
C HIS A 172 -15.10 -6.27 1.91
N THR A 173 -14.85 -5.72 3.09
CA THR A 173 -13.74 -4.79 3.30
C THR A 173 -12.39 -5.49 3.12
N THR A 174 -12.19 -6.69 3.68
CA THR A 174 -10.94 -7.44 3.48
C THR A 174 -10.71 -7.74 2.01
N LEU A 175 -11.75 -8.12 1.26
CA LEU A 175 -11.63 -8.40 -0.18
C LEU A 175 -11.17 -7.16 -0.95
N ALA A 176 -11.81 -6.01 -0.73
CA ALA A 176 -11.44 -4.77 -1.39
C ALA A 176 -10.03 -4.29 -0.99
N ALA A 177 -9.71 -4.32 0.31
CA ALA A 177 -8.42 -3.89 0.83
C ALA A 177 -7.28 -4.80 0.35
N SER A 178 -7.48 -6.12 0.33
CA SER A 178 -6.47 -7.07 -0.15
C SER A 178 -6.26 -6.98 -1.66
N ALA A 179 -7.30 -6.72 -2.46
CA ALA A 179 -7.18 -6.45 -3.89
C ALA A 179 -6.40 -5.14 -4.16
N ALA A 180 -6.72 -4.07 -3.44
CA ALA A 180 -5.99 -2.80 -3.52
C ALA A 180 -4.51 -2.96 -3.13
N ALA A 181 -4.24 -3.67 -2.03
CA ALA A 181 -2.88 -3.97 -1.59
C ALA A 181 -2.14 -4.85 -2.62
N ALA A 182 -2.82 -5.79 -3.29
CA ALA A 182 -2.21 -6.60 -4.34
C ALA A 182 -1.71 -5.77 -5.51
N VAL A 183 -2.55 -4.86 -5.99
CA VAL A 183 -2.19 -3.88 -7.02
C VAL A 183 -0.96 -3.10 -6.56
N PHE A 184 -0.99 -2.55 -5.33
CA PHE A 184 0.11 -1.78 -4.76
C PHE A 184 1.45 -2.55 -4.69
N LEU A 185 1.42 -3.84 -4.32
CA LEU A 185 2.62 -4.67 -4.23
C LEU A 185 3.25 -4.97 -5.60
N VAL A 186 2.41 -5.14 -6.62
CA VAL A 186 2.81 -5.62 -7.94
C VAL A 186 3.23 -4.48 -8.86
N VAL A 187 2.65 -3.29 -8.73
CA VAL A 187 3.04 -2.11 -9.52
C VAL A 187 4.52 -1.73 -9.31
N SER A 188 5.11 -1.08 -10.31
CA SER A 188 6.48 -0.58 -10.18
C SER A 188 6.59 0.51 -9.11
N PRO A 189 7.73 0.65 -8.42
CA PRO A 189 7.87 1.58 -7.29
C PRO A 189 7.42 3.02 -7.56
N ARG A 190 7.64 3.54 -8.77
CA ARG A 190 7.22 4.89 -9.19
C ARG A 190 5.69 5.10 -9.22
N TRP A 191 4.89 4.05 -9.29
CA TRP A 191 3.42 4.13 -9.27
C TRP A 191 2.83 3.88 -7.88
N ARG A 192 3.64 3.50 -6.89
CA ARG A 192 3.16 3.15 -5.56
C ARG A 192 2.43 4.30 -4.86
N PRO A 193 2.87 5.58 -4.93
CA PRO A 193 2.12 6.65 -4.30
C PRO A 193 0.70 6.81 -4.88
N LEU A 194 0.56 6.79 -6.20
CA LEU A 194 -0.75 6.82 -6.86
C LEU A 194 -1.58 5.57 -6.54
N ALA A 195 -0.99 4.37 -6.68
CA ALA A 195 -1.68 3.10 -6.41
C ALA A 195 -2.11 2.98 -4.95
N GLY A 196 -1.30 3.51 -4.03
CA GLY A 196 -1.61 3.61 -2.61
C GLY A 196 -2.81 4.52 -2.38
N PHE A 197 -2.81 5.72 -2.95
CA PHE A 197 -3.95 6.63 -2.85
C PHE A 197 -5.22 6.03 -3.45
N LEU A 198 -5.21 5.61 -4.71
CA LEU A 198 -6.41 5.06 -5.37
C LEU A 198 -6.90 3.78 -4.69
N GLY A 199 -5.98 2.88 -4.33
CA GLY A 199 -6.30 1.64 -3.63
C GLY A 199 -6.82 1.88 -2.21
N GLY A 200 -6.21 2.83 -1.49
CA GLY A 200 -6.65 3.28 -0.17
C GLY A 200 -8.05 3.89 -0.21
N THR A 201 -8.31 4.79 -1.17
CA THR A 201 -9.62 5.39 -1.39
C THR A 201 -10.67 4.32 -1.73
N PHE A 202 -10.33 3.35 -2.59
CA PHE A 202 -11.22 2.24 -2.91
C PHE A 202 -11.56 1.38 -1.67
N ALA A 203 -10.56 1.03 -0.87
CA ALA A 203 -10.74 0.26 0.35
C ALA A 203 -11.56 1.02 1.41
N VAL A 204 -11.30 2.32 1.59
CA VAL A 204 -12.07 3.20 2.48
C VAL A 204 -13.51 3.32 1.99
N ALA A 205 -13.74 3.54 0.69
CA ALA A 205 -15.08 3.60 0.12
C ALA A 205 -15.85 2.29 0.35
N ALA A 206 -15.21 1.13 0.16
CA ALA A 206 -15.80 -0.17 0.46
C ALA A 206 -16.16 -0.32 1.95
N GLY A 207 -15.27 0.08 2.84
CA GLY A 207 -15.50 0.04 4.29
C GLY A 207 -16.64 0.95 4.75
N VAL A 208 -16.63 2.20 4.30
CA VAL A 208 -17.73 3.15 4.58
C VAL A 208 -19.04 2.63 3.98
N SER A 209 -18.97 1.97 2.83
CA SER A 209 -20.14 1.38 2.18
C SER A 209 -20.80 0.29 3.02
N THR A 210 -20.03 -0.56 3.68
CA THR A 210 -20.58 -1.60 4.57
C THR A 210 -21.23 -1.01 5.82
N LEU A 211 -20.73 0.13 6.30
CA LEU A 211 -21.36 0.87 7.41
C LEU A 211 -22.67 1.54 6.98
N ILE A 212 -22.66 2.24 5.85
CA ILE A 212 -23.85 2.94 5.32
C ILE A 212 -24.98 1.95 5.00
N ASN A 213 -24.69 0.70 4.65
CA ASN A 213 -25.72 -0.32 4.43
C ASN A 213 -26.14 -1.08 5.70
N GLN A 214 -25.60 -0.70 6.86
CA GLN A 214 -25.81 -1.41 8.12
C GLN A 214 -25.39 -2.88 8.14
N TRP A 215 -24.42 -3.26 7.30
CA TRP A 215 -23.91 -4.63 7.27
C TRP A 215 -22.84 -4.88 8.32
N HIS A 216 -22.03 -3.85 8.59
CA HIS A 216 -20.86 -3.98 9.45
C HIS A 216 -20.63 -2.70 10.26
N ARG A 217 -20.27 -2.88 11.53
CA ARG A 217 -19.90 -1.78 12.42
C ARG A 217 -18.56 -1.17 12.02
N PRO A 218 -18.26 0.08 12.42
CA PRO A 218 -16.95 0.69 12.15
C PRO A 218 -15.76 -0.18 12.58
N ALA A 219 -15.83 -0.84 13.75
CA ALA A 219 -14.77 -1.73 14.22
C ALA A 219 -14.52 -2.93 13.28
N ASP A 220 -15.55 -3.47 12.64
CA ASP A 220 -15.45 -4.59 11.68
C ASP A 220 -14.57 -4.21 10.49
N VAL A 221 -14.71 -2.97 10.03
CA VAL A 221 -13.98 -2.40 8.90
C VAL A 221 -12.54 -2.10 9.29
N VAL A 222 -12.31 -1.53 10.48
CA VAL A 222 -10.97 -1.28 11.03
C VAL A 222 -10.20 -2.60 11.17
N ALA A 223 -10.83 -3.62 11.76
CA ALA A 223 -10.22 -4.94 11.91
C ALA A 223 -9.89 -5.57 10.54
N ALA A 224 -10.74 -5.42 9.53
CA ALA A 224 -10.47 -5.89 8.17
C ALA A 224 -9.23 -5.24 7.53
N PHE A 225 -9.04 -3.92 7.71
CA PHE A 225 -7.83 -3.23 7.25
C PHE A 225 -6.58 -3.73 7.98
N LEU A 226 -6.67 -3.95 9.30
CA LEU A 226 -5.54 -4.42 10.09
C LEU A 226 -5.17 -5.88 9.77
N VAL A 227 -6.16 -6.77 9.58
CA VAL A 227 -5.93 -8.15 9.12
C VAL A 227 -5.25 -8.15 7.75
N THR A 228 -5.76 -7.33 6.82
CA THR A 228 -5.14 -7.17 5.50
C THR A 228 -3.69 -6.69 5.63
N GLY A 229 -3.43 -5.68 6.45
CA GLY A 229 -2.08 -5.18 6.73
C GLY A 229 -1.16 -6.25 7.30
N ALA A 230 -1.63 -6.99 8.31
CA ALA A 230 -0.86 -8.04 8.99
C ALA A 230 -0.39 -9.15 8.02
N VAL A 231 -1.17 -9.46 6.99
CA VAL A 231 -0.81 -10.46 5.98
C VAL A 231 -0.01 -9.86 4.82
N MET A 232 -0.40 -8.69 4.34
CA MET A 232 0.18 -8.08 3.12
C MET A 232 1.55 -7.42 3.38
N LEU A 233 1.84 -6.98 4.60
CA LEU A 233 3.14 -6.39 4.95
C LEU A 233 4.29 -7.42 4.85
N PRO A 234 4.24 -8.62 5.49
CA PRO A 234 5.26 -9.66 5.29
C PRO A 234 5.37 -10.12 3.83
N ALA A 235 4.24 -10.24 3.14
CA ALA A 235 4.20 -10.59 1.73
C ALA A 235 4.94 -9.56 0.87
N GLY A 236 4.69 -8.28 1.12
CA GLY A 236 5.35 -7.19 0.43
C GLY A 236 6.84 -7.14 0.69
N TRP A 237 7.28 -7.41 1.92
CA TRP A 237 8.70 -7.56 2.21
C TRP A 237 9.36 -8.70 1.41
N LEU A 238 8.69 -9.84 1.29
CA LEU A 238 9.16 -10.96 0.47
C LEU A 238 9.20 -10.59 -1.02
N VAL A 239 8.16 -9.91 -1.52
CA VAL A 239 8.11 -9.37 -2.89
C VAL A 239 9.25 -8.38 -3.13
N MET A 240 9.61 -7.57 -2.14
CA MET A 240 10.71 -6.61 -2.22
C MET A 240 12.08 -7.29 -2.37
N ARG A 241 12.23 -8.53 -1.89
CA ARG A 241 13.42 -9.37 -2.06
C ARG A 241 13.41 -10.19 -3.35
N SER A 242 12.24 -10.37 -3.96
CA SER A 242 12.10 -11.07 -5.24
C SER A 242 12.48 -10.17 -6.44
N GLY A 243 13.72 -10.30 -6.92
CA GLY A 243 14.20 -9.67 -8.17
C GLY A 243 15.03 -8.40 -7.95
N ASN A 244 16.28 -8.43 -8.46
CA ASN A 244 17.32 -7.48 -8.06
C ASN A 244 17.20 -6.07 -8.70
N ARG A 245 16.43 -5.91 -9.78
CA ARG A 245 16.35 -4.63 -10.53
C ARG A 245 14.99 -3.91 -10.50
N TRP A 246 13.94 -4.54 -10.00
CA TRP A 246 12.58 -3.97 -10.07
C TRP A 246 12.28 -2.96 -8.96
N ASN A 247 12.81 -3.19 -7.75
CA ASN A 247 12.56 -2.36 -6.58
C ASN A 247 13.54 -1.20 -6.46
N VAL A 248 13.78 -0.53 -7.59
CA VAL A 248 14.61 0.67 -7.68
C VAL A 248 13.69 1.87 -7.89
N TRP A 249 13.86 2.89 -7.07
CA TRP A 249 13.07 4.10 -7.05
C TRP A 249 13.95 5.30 -6.77
N ASP A 250 13.91 6.27 -7.66
CA ASP A 250 14.78 7.45 -7.62
C ASP A 250 14.19 8.57 -6.73
N GLY A 251 12.91 8.45 -6.37
CA GLY A 251 12.25 9.28 -5.37
C GLY A 251 10.95 9.90 -5.86
N HIS A 252 10.47 10.87 -5.09
CA HIS A 252 9.25 11.59 -5.45
C HIS A 252 9.57 12.72 -6.43
N GLY A 253 8.67 12.99 -7.37
CA GLY A 253 8.75 14.16 -8.25
C GLY A 253 9.30 13.90 -9.66
N GLU A 254 9.89 12.73 -9.91
CA GLU A 254 10.34 12.38 -11.28
C GLU A 254 9.20 12.01 -12.24
N HIS A 255 8.06 11.58 -11.71
CA HIS A 255 6.89 11.19 -12.48
C HIS A 255 5.62 11.65 -11.76
N TRP A 256 4.57 12.01 -12.49
CA TRP A 256 3.31 12.48 -11.88
C TRP A 256 2.71 11.46 -10.89
N ALA A 257 2.83 10.17 -11.19
CA ALA A 257 2.40 9.07 -10.32
C ALA A 257 3.27 8.89 -9.05
N SER A 258 4.49 9.44 -9.01
CA SER A 258 5.37 9.45 -7.83
C SER A 258 5.35 10.80 -7.08
N SER A 259 4.40 11.68 -7.40
CA SER A 259 4.27 12.98 -6.74
C SER A 259 3.96 12.85 -5.25
N ARG A 260 4.49 13.79 -4.44
CA ARG A 260 4.12 13.95 -3.02
C ARG A 260 2.65 14.34 -2.84
N LEU A 261 2.00 14.82 -3.91
CA LEU A 261 0.59 15.17 -3.90
C LEU A 261 -0.29 14.00 -3.40
N TRP A 262 -0.07 12.78 -3.90
CA TRP A 262 -0.89 11.62 -3.52
C TRP A 262 -0.78 11.28 -2.03
N LEU A 263 0.43 11.40 -1.46
CA LEU A 263 0.64 11.28 -0.03
C LEU A 263 0.01 12.44 0.74
N GLY A 264 0.17 13.67 0.25
CA GLY A 264 -0.42 14.86 0.84
C GLY A 264 -1.95 14.80 0.91
N LEU A 265 -2.60 14.34 -0.16
CA LEU A 265 -4.04 14.12 -0.20
C LEU A 265 -4.50 13.05 0.80
N SER A 266 -3.74 11.96 0.91
CA SER A 266 -4.02 10.90 1.90
C SER A 266 -3.92 11.43 3.34
N VAL A 267 -2.86 12.19 3.63
CA VAL A 267 -2.65 12.82 4.94
C VAL A 267 -3.76 13.83 5.23
N LEU A 268 -4.08 14.69 4.27
CA LEU A 268 -5.14 15.69 4.40
C LEU A 268 -6.50 15.02 4.67
N ALA A 269 -6.86 13.98 3.92
CA ALA A 269 -8.09 13.24 4.16
C ALA A 269 -8.14 12.61 5.57
N GLY A 270 -7.02 12.04 6.03
CA GLY A 270 -6.90 11.53 7.39
C GLY A 270 -7.02 12.62 8.46
N LEU A 271 -6.37 13.78 8.28
CA LEU A 271 -6.42 14.90 9.23
C LEU A 271 -7.81 15.56 9.29
N LEU A 272 -8.45 15.76 8.14
CA LEU A 272 -9.83 16.27 8.11
C LEU A 272 -10.79 15.30 8.80
N SER A 273 -10.60 14.00 8.59
CA SER A 273 -11.39 12.97 9.27
C SER A 273 -11.12 12.93 10.77
N ALA A 274 -9.87 13.13 11.20
CA ALA A 274 -9.53 13.25 12.61
C ALA A 274 -10.20 14.48 13.25
N ALA A 275 -10.26 15.62 12.55
CA ALA A 275 -10.97 16.79 13.01
C ALA A 275 -12.48 16.53 13.16
N VAL A 276 -13.10 15.83 12.20
CA VAL A 276 -14.51 15.40 12.29
C VAL A 276 -14.72 14.44 13.46
N ALA A 277 -13.86 13.43 13.64
CA ALA A 277 -13.95 12.53 14.78
C ALA A 277 -13.87 13.26 16.12
N VAL A 278 -12.90 14.19 16.27
CA VAL A 278 -12.74 14.99 17.49
C VAL A 278 -13.98 15.85 17.73
N TYR A 279 -14.48 16.53 16.69
CA TYR A 279 -15.70 17.33 16.79
C TYR A 279 -16.89 16.46 17.24
N SER A 280 -17.16 15.35 16.55
CA SER A 280 -18.25 14.43 16.87
C SER A 280 -18.14 13.88 18.29
N LEU A 281 -16.94 13.47 18.73
CA LEU A 281 -16.73 12.94 20.08
C LEU A 281 -16.89 14.02 21.16
N ILE A 282 -16.48 15.27 20.92
CA ILE A 282 -16.69 16.38 21.87
C ILE A 282 -18.18 16.67 22.04
N ARG A 283 -18.98 16.56 20.96
CA ARG A 283 -20.44 16.76 21.00
C ARG A 283 -21.17 15.64 21.74
N ILE A 284 -20.57 14.46 21.80
CA ILE A 284 -21.10 13.28 22.50
C ILE A 284 -20.61 13.20 23.96
N ALA A 285 -19.43 13.78 24.25
CA ALA A 285 -18.80 13.66 25.56
C ALA A 285 -19.70 14.25 26.66
N PRO A 286 -19.83 13.58 27.82
CA PRO A 286 -20.58 14.13 28.93
C PRO A 286 -19.99 15.49 29.32
N ALA A 287 -20.87 16.45 29.67
CA ALA A 287 -20.52 17.83 30.03
C ALA A 287 -19.46 17.95 31.16
N GLY A 288 -19.15 16.86 31.85
CA GLY A 288 -18.13 16.76 32.89
C GLY A 288 -16.67 16.89 32.43
N LEU A 289 -16.38 17.02 31.14
CA LEU A 289 -15.01 17.29 30.65
C LEU A 289 -14.60 18.77 30.79
N GLY A 290 -15.49 19.64 31.29
CA GLY A 290 -15.17 21.05 31.59
C GLY A 290 -14.90 21.93 30.37
N ILE A 291 -15.24 21.46 29.16
CA ILE A 291 -15.10 22.24 27.92
C ILE A 291 -16.32 23.18 27.80
N PRO A 292 -16.13 24.52 27.85
CA PRO A 292 -17.23 25.46 27.73
C PRO A 292 -17.93 25.31 26.38
N GLY A 293 -19.25 25.06 26.38
CA GLY A 293 -20.06 24.90 25.16
C GLY A 293 -20.23 23.47 24.64
N ALA A 294 -19.67 22.45 25.32
CA ALA A 294 -19.98 21.05 25.05
C ALA A 294 -21.39 20.71 25.60
N ALA A 295 -22.43 21.02 24.82
CA ALA A 295 -23.78 20.59 25.11
C ALA A 295 -23.91 19.08 24.84
N GLN A 296 -24.57 18.36 25.75
CA GLN A 296 -25.03 17.00 25.51
C GLN A 296 -26.27 17.11 24.61
N GLU A 297 -26.07 17.13 23.30
CA GLU A 297 -27.17 16.94 22.36
C GLU A 297 -27.51 15.45 22.32
N GLU A 298 -28.80 15.10 22.35
CA GLU A 298 -29.26 13.79 21.87
C GLU A 298 -28.77 13.66 20.42
N SER A 299 -27.63 13.00 20.24
CA SER A 299 -27.01 12.87 18.93
C SER A 299 -27.90 12.00 18.05
N THR A 300 -28.29 12.52 16.89
CA THR A 300 -28.93 11.72 15.85
C THR A 300 -27.93 11.20 14.81
N THR A 301 -26.74 11.82 14.66
CA THR A 301 -25.75 11.43 13.62
C THR A 301 -24.25 11.53 14.01
N ASN A 302 -23.88 11.95 15.22
CA ASN A 302 -22.47 12.13 15.57
C ASN A 302 -21.70 10.81 15.75
N TYR A 303 -22.34 9.74 16.24
CA TYR A 303 -21.69 8.43 16.33
C TYR A 303 -21.40 7.88 14.94
N PHE A 304 -22.33 8.05 14.00
CA PHE A 304 -22.13 7.71 12.60
C PHE A 304 -20.91 8.43 12.02
N TRP A 305 -20.82 9.75 12.18
CA TRP A 305 -19.67 10.52 11.68
C TRP A 305 -18.36 10.13 12.35
N ALA A 306 -18.36 9.88 13.67
CA ALA A 306 -17.19 9.36 14.36
C ALA A 306 -16.76 7.98 13.81
N GLY A 307 -17.72 7.09 13.54
CA GLY A 307 -17.48 5.78 12.92
C GLY A 307 -16.92 5.87 11.51
N VAL A 308 -17.51 6.71 10.64
CA VAL A 308 -16.98 6.99 9.30
C VAL A 308 -15.56 7.55 9.38
N SER A 309 -15.33 8.53 10.26
CA SER A 309 -14.00 9.11 10.45
C SER A 309 -12.98 8.07 10.91
N LEU A 310 -13.35 7.15 11.81
CA LEU A 310 -12.47 6.07 12.24
C LEU A 310 -12.03 5.19 11.05
N ILE A 311 -12.97 4.79 10.19
CA ILE A 311 -12.68 4.01 8.97
C ILE A 311 -11.71 4.78 8.06
N VAL A 312 -11.99 6.06 7.81
CA VAL A 312 -11.21 6.91 6.91
C VAL A 312 -9.79 7.13 7.46
N ILE A 313 -9.66 7.40 8.76
CA ILE A 313 -8.36 7.57 9.44
C ILE A 313 -7.54 6.28 9.32
N THR A 314 -8.11 5.12 9.65
CA THR A 314 -7.37 3.85 9.59
C THR A 314 -6.92 3.53 8.16
N GLY A 315 -7.81 3.69 7.16
CA GLY A 315 -7.49 3.39 5.77
C GLY A 315 -6.40 4.32 5.19
N TYR A 316 -6.48 5.63 5.42
CA TYR A 316 -5.46 6.56 4.94
C TYR A 316 -4.17 6.52 5.75
N LEU A 317 -4.21 6.24 7.06
CA LEU A 317 -3.01 5.99 7.86
C LEU A 317 -2.27 4.75 7.34
N GLY A 318 -2.99 3.66 7.07
CA GLY A 318 -2.43 2.46 6.43
C GLY A 318 -1.82 2.76 5.06
N THR A 319 -2.51 3.58 4.25
CA THR A 319 -2.02 4.01 2.93
C THR A 319 -0.72 4.81 2.99
N VAL A 320 -0.66 5.79 3.90
CA VAL A 320 0.54 6.63 4.12
C VAL A 320 1.67 5.78 4.67
N ALA A 321 1.41 4.94 5.68
CA ALA A 321 2.40 4.07 6.29
C ALA A 321 2.98 3.07 5.27
N ALA A 322 2.13 2.42 4.47
CA ALA A 322 2.57 1.50 3.43
C ALA A 322 3.39 2.23 2.36
N THR A 323 2.91 3.36 1.84
CA THR A 323 3.63 4.11 0.80
C THR A 323 5.00 4.59 1.31
N TRP A 324 5.06 5.07 2.56
CA TRP A 324 6.30 5.47 3.21
C TRP A 324 7.25 4.28 3.41
N LEU A 325 6.76 3.17 3.97
CA LEU A 325 7.57 1.99 4.29
C LEU A 325 8.17 1.34 3.04
N PHE A 326 7.37 1.16 1.99
CA PHE A 326 7.84 0.61 0.72
C PHE A 326 8.73 1.57 -0.05
N GLY A 327 8.52 2.88 0.11
CA GLY A 327 9.40 3.91 -0.39
C GLY A 327 10.76 3.90 0.30
N HIS A 328 10.78 3.72 1.62
CA HIS A 328 12.00 3.61 2.41
C HIS A 328 12.80 2.34 2.10
N ALA A 329 12.10 1.23 1.83
CA ALA A 329 12.71 -0.05 1.49
C ALA A 329 13.16 -0.17 0.02
N ALA A 330 12.77 0.77 -0.85
CA ALA A 330 13.20 0.78 -2.25
C ALA A 330 14.69 1.17 -2.37
N ARG A 331 15.41 0.54 -3.31
CA ARG A 331 16.78 0.91 -3.67
C ARG A 331 16.77 2.22 -4.46
N ARG A 332 17.78 3.07 -4.30
CA ARG A 332 17.96 4.27 -5.13
C ARG A 332 19.05 4.01 -6.18
N ARG A 333 18.93 4.61 -7.37
CA ARG A 333 20.09 4.69 -8.29
C ARG A 333 21.06 5.71 -7.68
N SER A 334 22.22 5.22 -7.27
CA SER A 334 23.38 6.03 -6.86
C SER A 334 24.04 6.63 -8.08
#